data_AF-A0A125QRF2-F1
#
_entry.id   AF-A0A125QRF2-F1
#
_cell.length_a   1.000
_cell.length_b   1.000
_cell.length_c   1.000
_cell.angle_alpha   90.00
_cell.angle_beta   90.00
_cell.angle_gamma   90.00
#
_symmetry.space_group_name_H-M   'P 1'
#
loop_
_entity.id
_entity.type
_entity.pdbx_description
1 polymer ?
#
loop_
_entity_poly.entity_id
_entity_poly.type
_entity_poly.pdbx_seq_one_letter_code
_entity_poly.pdbx_strand_id
1 'polypeptide(L)'
;MENAVMFWSASQDELKQGYIEDEEQYTCLLCGHAIQKGIVYPEEGVLYEAKRYMRIHIEREHVSVFEYLMDLDKKLTGLTDHQNRLLRLFYQGKNDAEVQKEMGIGSASTIRNHRFVLKEKERQAKLFLAMMELLKERDEHAPAFVPLHQKARMVDDRYNVTENEKAAAIKKFFPNGSKDALKSFPPKEKQRLLILQEITNRFENERKYEEKEINRILATVYHDHVLLRRYLIEYGFLDRKPDGSQYWLKK
;
A
#
# COMPACT_ATOMS: atom_id res chain seq x y z
N MET A 1 9.44 -1.56 3.36
CA MET A 1 9.29 -0.17 3.86
C MET A 1 9.50 0.86 2.76
N GLU A 2 10.54 0.71 1.93
CA GLU A 2 10.80 1.61 0.79
C GLU A 2 9.60 1.81 -0.12
N ASN A 3 8.86 0.75 -0.47
CA ASN A 3 7.70 0.87 -1.37
C ASN A 3 6.57 1.78 -0.83
N ALA A 4 6.32 1.76 0.49
CA ALA A 4 5.32 2.64 1.08
C ALA A 4 5.76 4.11 1.02
N VAL A 5 7.03 4.37 1.32
CA VAL A 5 7.62 5.72 1.20
C VAL A 5 7.52 6.19 -0.25
N MET A 6 8.01 5.38 -1.20
CA MET A 6 8.00 5.69 -2.64
C MET A 6 6.59 6.00 -3.14
N PHE A 7 5.58 5.23 -2.74
CA PHE A 7 4.19 5.47 -3.15
C PHE A 7 3.63 6.78 -2.63
N TRP A 8 3.85 7.13 -1.35
CA TRP A 8 3.31 8.37 -0.78
C TRP A 8 4.11 9.61 -1.13
N SER A 9 5.36 9.46 -1.55
CA SER A 9 6.19 10.55 -2.06
C SER A 9 6.12 10.72 -3.58
N ALA A 10 5.54 9.76 -4.30
CA ALA A 10 5.43 9.80 -5.75
C ALA A 10 4.55 10.98 -6.21
N SER A 11 4.98 11.60 -7.30
CA SER A 11 4.21 12.63 -8.00
C SER A 11 2.92 12.05 -8.57
N GLN A 12 1.96 12.93 -8.91
CA GLN A 12 0.69 12.50 -9.47
C GLN A 12 0.85 11.71 -10.79
N ASP A 13 1.84 12.07 -11.61
CA ASP A 13 2.10 11.36 -12.87
C ASP A 13 2.77 10.01 -12.67
N GLU A 14 3.68 9.89 -11.69
CA GLU A 14 4.26 8.60 -11.28
C GLU A 14 3.19 7.65 -10.71
N LEU A 15 2.29 8.17 -9.88
CA LEU A 15 1.16 7.40 -9.37
C LEU A 15 0.25 6.91 -10.50
N LYS A 16 -0.03 7.74 -11.51
CA LYS A 16 -0.86 7.35 -12.67
C LYS A 16 -0.23 6.29 -13.55
N GLN A 17 1.09 6.33 -13.77
CA GLN A 17 1.79 5.30 -14.54
C GLN A 17 2.06 4.03 -13.72
N GLY A 18 2.07 4.14 -12.39
CA GLY A 18 2.18 3.01 -11.45
C GLY A 18 3.62 2.56 -11.15
N TYR A 19 4.62 3.29 -11.61
CA TYR A 19 6.04 3.01 -11.35
C TYR A 19 6.84 4.31 -11.28
N ILE A 20 8.01 4.24 -10.64
CA ILE A 20 9.06 5.26 -10.68
C ILE A 20 10.24 4.75 -11.50
N GLU A 21 11.03 5.69 -12.00
CA GLU A 21 12.20 5.43 -12.80
C GLU A 21 13.41 6.11 -12.15
N ASP A 22 14.45 5.33 -11.84
CA ASP A 22 15.77 5.85 -11.46
C ASP A 22 16.77 5.63 -12.60
N GLU A 23 18.07 5.88 -12.40
CA GLU A 23 19.08 5.72 -13.46
C GLU A 23 19.26 4.26 -13.91
N GLU A 24 19.03 3.28 -13.04
CA GLU A 24 19.41 1.88 -13.24
C GLU A 24 18.20 0.95 -13.41
N GLN A 25 17.00 1.32 -12.97
CA GLN A 25 15.84 0.45 -12.91
C GLN A 25 14.49 1.19 -12.95
N TYR A 26 13.43 0.41 -13.13
CA TYR A 26 12.04 0.81 -12.92
C TYR A 26 11.51 0.09 -11.68
N THR A 27 10.82 0.81 -10.78
CA THR A 27 10.24 0.21 -9.57
C THR A 27 8.73 0.42 -9.55
N CYS A 28 7.98 -0.68 -9.46
CA CYS A 28 6.53 -0.64 -9.38
C CYS A 28 6.08 -0.06 -8.03
N LEU A 29 5.31 1.03 -8.06
CA LEU A 29 4.79 1.68 -6.85
C LEU A 29 3.72 0.85 -6.12
N LEU A 30 3.04 -0.02 -6.86
CA LEU A 30 1.93 -0.83 -6.34
C LEU A 30 2.45 -2.00 -5.50
N CYS A 31 3.70 -2.40 -5.70
CA CYS A 31 4.13 -3.73 -5.24
C CYS A 31 5.62 -3.82 -4.88
N GLY A 32 6.43 -2.83 -5.25
CA GLY A 32 7.86 -2.73 -4.98
C GLY A 32 8.75 -3.57 -5.90
N HIS A 33 8.18 -4.26 -6.90
CA HIS A 33 8.96 -5.05 -7.85
C HIS A 33 9.84 -4.13 -8.72
N ALA A 34 11.12 -4.47 -8.85
CA ALA A 34 12.11 -3.68 -9.57
C ALA A 34 12.61 -4.41 -10.82
N ILE A 35 12.73 -3.67 -11.93
CA ILE A 35 13.13 -4.16 -13.25
C ILE A 35 14.34 -3.33 -13.70
N GLN A 36 15.51 -3.96 -13.78
CA GLN A 36 16.75 -3.31 -14.23
C GLN A 36 16.71 -2.91 -15.70
N LYS A 37 17.25 -1.74 -16.00
CA LYS A 37 17.48 -1.22 -17.35
C LYS A 37 18.66 -1.94 -18.02
N GLY A 38 18.72 -1.87 -19.34
CA GLY A 38 19.75 -2.54 -20.15
C GLY A 38 19.56 -4.07 -20.27
N ILE A 39 18.60 -4.64 -19.55
CA ILE A 39 18.19 -6.04 -19.69
C ILE A 39 16.93 -6.12 -20.54
N VAL A 40 16.86 -7.15 -21.38
CA VAL A 40 15.68 -7.49 -22.17
C VAL A 40 14.97 -8.67 -21.50
N TYR A 41 13.69 -8.48 -21.20
CA TYR A 41 12.89 -9.42 -20.42
C TYR A 41 11.99 -10.25 -21.33
N PRO A 42 12.05 -11.58 -21.27
CA PRO A 42 11.15 -12.45 -22.03
C PRO A 42 9.78 -12.57 -21.35
N GLU A 43 8.70 -12.36 -22.09
CA GLU A 43 7.34 -12.65 -21.67
C GLU A 43 6.56 -13.29 -22.83
N GLU A 44 5.97 -14.47 -22.61
CA GLU A 44 5.20 -15.22 -23.63
C GLU A 44 5.92 -15.39 -24.99
N GLY A 45 7.24 -15.57 -24.94
CA GLY A 45 8.06 -15.75 -26.14
C GLY A 45 8.41 -14.45 -26.88
N VAL A 46 8.00 -13.29 -26.37
CA VAL A 46 8.39 -11.97 -26.88
C VAL A 46 9.40 -11.32 -25.93
N LEU A 47 10.40 -10.67 -26.50
CA LEU A 47 11.44 -9.96 -25.77
C LEU A 47 11.08 -8.48 -25.63
N TYR A 48 11.02 -7.96 -24.41
CA TYR A 48 10.62 -6.59 -24.11
C TYR A 48 11.73 -5.80 -23.42
N GLU A 49 11.84 -4.52 -23.77
CA GLU A 49 12.64 -3.57 -22.99
C GLU A 49 12.04 -3.36 -21.60
N ALA A 50 12.89 -3.07 -20.62
CA ALA A 50 12.54 -2.91 -19.21
C ALA A 50 11.28 -2.03 -18.98
N LYS A 51 11.17 -0.88 -19.66
CA LYS A 51 10.01 0.02 -19.54
C LYS A 51 8.70 -0.63 -19.99
N ARG A 52 8.74 -1.35 -21.11
CA ARG A 52 7.55 -2.06 -21.63
C ARG A 52 7.22 -3.25 -20.74
N TYR A 53 8.23 -3.96 -20.26
CA TYR A 53 8.06 -5.07 -19.33
C TYR A 53 7.42 -4.62 -18.01
N MET A 54 7.80 -3.46 -17.47
CA MET A 54 7.15 -2.89 -16.27
C MET A 54 5.65 -2.64 -16.47
N ARG A 55 5.24 -2.17 -17.65
CA ARG A 55 3.81 -2.01 -17.97
C ARG A 55 3.07 -3.34 -18.01
N ILE A 56 3.70 -4.37 -18.60
CA ILE A 56 3.15 -5.73 -18.64
C ILE A 56 3.02 -6.30 -17.23
N HIS A 57 4.04 -6.10 -16.38
CA HIS A 57 3.99 -6.48 -14.97
C HIS A 57 2.76 -5.86 -14.27
N ILE A 58 2.53 -4.55 -14.44
CA ILE A 58 1.35 -3.88 -13.86
C ILE A 58 0.05 -4.48 -14.39
N GLU A 59 -0.05 -4.73 -15.70
CA GLU A 59 -1.24 -5.33 -16.31
C GLU A 59 -1.52 -6.76 -15.80
N ARG A 60 -0.48 -7.57 -15.56
CA ARG A 60 -0.62 -8.97 -15.09
C ARG A 60 -0.84 -9.08 -13.58
N GLU A 61 -0.02 -8.41 -12.80
CA GLU A 61 -0.01 -8.55 -11.34
C GLU A 61 -1.02 -7.63 -10.65
N HIS A 62 -1.43 -6.55 -11.31
CA HIS A 62 -2.29 -5.52 -10.71
C HIS A 62 -3.53 -5.19 -11.54
N VAL A 63 -3.72 -5.82 -12.70
CA VAL A 63 -4.79 -5.56 -13.68
C VAL A 63 -4.66 -4.17 -14.33
N SER A 64 -4.68 -3.12 -13.52
CA SER A 64 -4.32 -1.77 -13.89
C SER A 64 -4.02 -0.93 -12.65
N VAL A 65 -3.37 0.22 -12.84
CA VAL A 65 -3.18 1.20 -11.76
C VAL A 65 -4.53 1.64 -11.18
N PHE A 66 -5.55 1.85 -12.02
CA PHE A 66 -6.87 2.27 -11.57
C PHE A 66 -7.50 1.23 -10.65
N GLU A 67 -7.58 -0.02 -11.09
CA GLU A 67 -8.18 -1.11 -10.28
C GLU A 67 -7.42 -1.29 -8.96
N TYR A 68 -6.09 -1.20 -8.97
CA TYR A 68 -5.28 -1.23 -7.74
C TYR A 68 -5.66 -0.11 -6.77
N LEU A 69 -5.73 1.15 -7.24
CA LEU A 69 -6.12 2.30 -6.41
C LEU A 69 -7.54 2.16 -5.87
N MET A 70 -8.45 1.58 -6.66
CA MET A 70 -9.82 1.32 -6.25
C MET A 70 -9.93 0.17 -5.23
N ASP A 71 -8.95 -0.72 -5.14
CA ASP A 71 -8.89 -1.81 -4.15
C ASP A 71 -8.26 -1.38 -2.82
N LEU A 72 -7.69 -0.18 -2.74
CA LEU A 72 -7.19 0.39 -1.49
C LEU A 72 -8.34 0.62 -0.49
N ASP A 73 -8.01 0.57 0.81
CA ASP A 73 -8.98 0.76 1.87
C ASP A 73 -9.66 2.14 1.76
N LYS A 74 -10.96 2.21 2.07
CA LYS A 74 -11.74 3.46 2.05
C LYS A 74 -11.16 4.55 2.93
N LYS A 75 -10.41 4.20 3.98
CA LYS A 75 -9.69 5.18 4.82
C LYS A 75 -8.52 5.84 4.11
N LEU A 76 -7.95 5.18 3.10
CA LEU A 76 -6.87 5.73 2.26
C LEU A 76 -7.44 6.54 1.10
N THR A 77 -8.45 6.01 0.41
CA THR A 77 -9.03 6.67 -0.77
C THR A 77 -10.03 7.77 -0.42
N GLY A 78 -10.60 7.72 0.78
CA GLY A 78 -11.70 8.60 1.19
C GLY A 78 -12.98 8.39 0.36
N LEU A 79 -13.13 7.23 -0.28
CA LEU A 79 -14.28 6.86 -1.12
C LEU A 79 -15.17 5.85 -0.40
N THR A 80 -16.49 6.06 -0.47
CA THR A 80 -17.46 5.05 0.01
C THR A 80 -17.54 3.88 -0.96
N ASP A 81 -18.01 2.71 -0.50
CA ASP A 81 -18.18 1.53 -1.36
C ASP A 81 -19.11 1.82 -2.56
N HIS A 82 -20.09 2.70 -2.36
CA HIS A 82 -20.97 3.15 -3.43
C HIS A 82 -20.23 4.01 -4.47
N GLN A 83 -19.43 4.99 -4.02
CA GLN A 83 -18.59 5.81 -4.91
C GLN A 83 -17.55 4.96 -5.65
N ASN A 84 -17.00 3.94 -4.98
CA ASN A 84 -16.04 3.01 -5.55
C ASN A 84 -16.64 2.26 -6.76
N ARG A 85 -17.82 1.67 -6.57
CA ARG A 85 -18.56 1.00 -7.66
C ARG A 85 -18.88 1.94 -8.82
N LEU A 86 -19.34 3.16 -8.54
CA LEU A 86 -19.64 4.15 -9.59
C LEU A 86 -18.40 4.47 -10.43
N LEU A 87 -17.26 4.73 -9.79
CA LEU A 87 -16.01 5.04 -10.50
C LEU A 87 -15.54 3.90 -11.40
N ARG A 88 -15.69 2.63 -10.97
CA ARG A 88 -15.38 1.46 -11.82
C ARG A 88 -16.25 1.41 -13.07
N LEU A 89 -17.55 1.65 -12.93
CA LEU A 89 -18.46 1.69 -14.09
C LEU A 89 -18.14 2.84 -15.04
N PHE A 90 -17.77 4.00 -14.49
CA PHE A 90 -17.33 5.14 -15.29
C PHE A 90 -16.02 4.87 -16.03
N TYR A 91 -15.08 4.18 -15.38
CA TYR A 91 -13.80 3.79 -15.97
C TYR A 91 -13.97 2.79 -17.11
N GLN A 92 -14.96 1.90 -17.02
CA GLN A 92 -15.38 1.01 -18.11
C GLN A 92 -16.03 1.75 -19.29
N GLY A 93 -16.21 3.07 -19.22
CA GLY A 93 -16.79 3.87 -20.30
C GLY A 93 -18.32 3.84 -20.36
N LYS A 94 -19.00 3.29 -19.34
CA LYS A 94 -20.46 3.17 -19.34
C LYS A 94 -21.15 4.53 -19.27
N ASN A 95 -22.25 4.64 -20.01
CA ASN A 95 -23.10 5.83 -20.03
C ASN A 95 -24.05 5.88 -18.80
N ASP A 96 -24.74 7.01 -18.61
CA ASP A 96 -25.59 7.21 -17.42
C ASP A 96 -26.73 6.19 -17.30
N ALA A 97 -27.30 5.70 -18.41
CA ALA A 97 -28.39 4.73 -18.40
C ALA A 97 -27.88 3.32 -18.05
N GLU A 98 -26.72 2.93 -18.57
CA GLU A 98 -26.06 1.66 -18.23
C GLU A 98 -25.67 1.61 -16.76
N VAL A 99 -25.04 2.68 -16.26
CA VAL A 99 -24.66 2.80 -14.85
C VAL A 99 -25.91 2.77 -13.96
N GLN A 100 -26.97 3.48 -14.33
CA GLN A 100 -28.24 3.45 -13.59
C GLN A 100 -28.75 2.01 -13.44
N LYS A 101 -28.81 1.27 -14.56
CA LYS A 101 -29.32 -0.10 -14.60
C LYS A 101 -28.48 -1.04 -13.72
N GLU A 102 -27.15 -0.94 -13.80
CA GLU A 102 -26.26 -1.81 -13.02
C GLU A 102 -26.21 -1.48 -11.54
N MET A 103 -26.35 -0.19 -11.18
CA MET A 103 -26.37 0.24 -9.79
C MET A 103 -27.73 0.06 -9.12
N GLY A 104 -28.78 -0.29 -9.88
CA GLY A 104 -30.15 -0.37 -9.39
C GLY A 104 -30.70 0.97 -8.90
N ILE A 105 -30.25 2.08 -9.48
CA ILE A 105 -30.64 3.45 -9.08
C ILE A 105 -31.91 3.86 -9.84
N GLY A 106 -32.81 4.58 -9.16
CA GLY A 106 -34.13 4.93 -9.72
C GLY A 106 -34.12 5.90 -10.92
N SER A 107 -33.05 6.68 -11.13
CA SER A 107 -32.98 7.63 -12.25
C SER A 107 -31.57 7.88 -12.78
N ALA A 108 -31.44 8.08 -14.10
CA ALA A 108 -30.20 8.52 -14.76
C ALA A 108 -29.75 9.92 -14.29
N SER A 109 -30.70 10.77 -13.86
CA SER A 109 -30.39 12.09 -13.29
C SER A 109 -29.54 11.98 -12.03
N THR A 110 -29.79 10.97 -11.20
CA THR A 110 -28.98 10.68 -10.00
C THR A 110 -27.54 10.34 -10.37
N ILE A 111 -27.31 9.57 -11.44
CA ILE A 111 -25.96 9.23 -11.92
C ILE A 111 -25.22 10.48 -12.38
N ARG A 112 -25.90 11.35 -13.14
CA ARG A 112 -25.33 12.63 -13.58
C ARG A 112 -24.92 13.49 -12.39
N ASN A 113 -25.74 13.55 -11.35
CA ASN A 113 -25.41 14.26 -10.12
C ASN A 113 -24.18 13.65 -9.42
N HIS A 114 -24.09 12.31 -9.33
CA HIS A 114 -22.89 11.67 -8.79
C HIS A 114 -21.62 12.01 -9.57
N ARG A 115 -21.67 12.02 -10.91
CA ARG A 115 -20.54 12.47 -11.75
C ARG A 115 -20.14 13.90 -11.44
N PHE A 116 -21.12 14.80 -11.35
CA PHE A 116 -20.89 16.20 -11.02
C PHE A 116 -20.19 16.36 -9.66
N VAL A 117 -20.71 15.72 -8.61
CA VAL A 117 -20.13 15.78 -7.26
C VAL A 117 -18.72 15.20 -7.22
N LEU A 118 -18.47 14.08 -7.92
CA LEU A 118 -17.12 13.49 -8.01
C LEU A 118 -16.14 14.41 -8.74
N LYS A 119 -16.58 15.07 -9.82
CA LYS A 119 -15.77 16.07 -10.54
C LYS A 119 -15.47 17.29 -9.68
N GLU A 120 -16.42 17.71 -8.86
CA GLU A 120 -16.19 18.80 -7.92
C GLU A 120 -15.19 18.43 -6.83
N LYS A 121 -15.30 17.20 -6.29
CA LYS A 121 -14.32 16.64 -5.35
C LYS A 121 -12.91 16.56 -5.96
N GLU A 122 -12.78 16.19 -7.23
CA GLU A 122 -11.50 16.21 -7.96
C GLU A 122 -10.88 17.61 -7.99
N ARG A 123 -11.66 18.64 -8.32
CA ARG A 123 -11.18 20.04 -8.32
C ARG A 123 -10.75 20.51 -6.93
N GLN A 124 -11.56 20.20 -5.92
CA GLN A 124 -11.26 20.53 -4.53
C GLN A 124 -9.99 19.83 -4.06
N ALA A 125 -9.83 18.54 -4.36
CA ALA A 125 -8.62 17.78 -4.03
C ALA A 125 -7.39 18.37 -4.71
N LYS A 126 -7.48 18.78 -5.98
CA LYS A 126 -6.39 19.44 -6.69
C LYS A 126 -5.95 20.74 -6.00
N LEU A 127 -6.89 21.60 -5.65
CA LEU A 127 -6.59 22.84 -4.93
C LEU A 127 -6.02 22.58 -3.53
N PHE A 128 -6.58 21.58 -2.83
CA PHE A 128 -6.12 21.19 -1.50
C PHE A 128 -4.68 20.65 -1.54
N LEU A 129 -4.35 19.77 -2.47
CA LEU A 129 -2.99 19.26 -2.66
C LEU A 129 -2.00 20.40 -2.89
N ALA A 130 -2.33 21.36 -3.76
CA ALA A 130 -1.48 22.53 -4.00
C ALA A 130 -1.26 23.36 -2.72
N MET A 131 -2.30 23.59 -1.92
CA MET A 131 -2.15 24.27 -0.63
C MET A 131 -1.25 23.50 0.34
N MET A 132 -1.38 22.17 0.39
CA MET A 132 -0.57 21.32 1.27
C MET A 132 0.91 21.29 0.85
N GLU A 133 1.21 21.31 -0.45
CA GLU A 133 2.58 21.40 -0.97
C GLU A 133 3.22 22.74 -0.57
N LEU A 134 2.52 23.86 -0.79
CA LEU A 134 3.00 25.19 -0.41
C LEU A 134 3.24 25.32 1.10
N LEU A 135 2.41 24.68 1.93
CA LEU A 135 2.64 24.64 3.38
C LEU A 135 3.92 23.88 3.74
N LYS A 136 4.17 22.72 3.12
CA LYS A 136 5.39 21.92 3.36
C LYS A 136 6.67 22.67 3.01
N GLU A 137 6.65 23.51 1.98
CA GLU A 137 7.80 24.34 1.59
C GLU A 137 8.19 25.39 2.63
N ARG A 138 7.25 25.76 3.52
CA ARG A 138 7.44 26.79 4.54
C ARG A 138 7.55 26.24 5.96
N ASP A 139 7.09 25.02 6.18
CA ASP A 139 6.98 24.43 7.51
C ASP A 139 8.25 23.67 7.90
N GLU A 140 9.25 24.39 8.41
CA GLU A 140 10.49 23.81 8.96
C GLU A 140 10.25 22.97 10.23
N HIS A 141 9.08 23.08 10.85
CA HIS A 141 8.76 22.47 12.14
C HIS A 141 7.71 21.36 12.05
N ALA A 142 7.22 21.06 10.84
CA ALA A 142 6.28 19.97 10.61
C ALA A 142 6.88 18.65 11.12
N PRO A 143 6.24 17.95 12.06
CA PRO A 143 6.71 16.63 12.47
C PRO A 143 6.65 15.68 11.26
N ALA A 144 7.78 15.06 10.93
CA ALA A 144 7.84 14.00 9.94
C ALA A 144 7.05 12.78 10.44
N PHE A 145 5.84 12.59 9.93
CA PHE A 145 5.01 11.43 10.24
C PHE A 145 5.48 10.20 9.45
N VAL A 146 5.36 9.03 10.07
CA VAL A 146 5.65 7.76 9.41
C VAL A 146 4.61 7.53 8.31
N PRO A 147 5.03 7.27 7.06
CA PRO A 147 4.09 7.03 5.98
C PRO A 147 3.25 5.77 6.24
N LEU A 148 1.97 5.84 5.86
CA LEU A 148 1.03 4.72 6.00
C LEU A 148 1.46 3.55 5.12
N HIS A 149 1.17 2.31 5.53
CA HIS A 149 1.30 1.19 4.62
C HIS A 149 0.09 1.14 3.67
N GLN A 150 0.30 0.89 2.37
CA GLN A 150 -0.75 0.92 1.34
C GLN A 150 -1.93 -0.03 1.63
N LYS A 151 -1.69 -1.16 2.31
CA LYS A 151 -2.74 -2.10 2.73
C LYS A 151 -3.13 -2.02 4.21
N ALA A 152 -2.85 -0.91 4.88
CA ALA A 152 -3.30 -0.66 6.24
C ALA A 152 -4.84 -0.65 6.33
N ARG A 153 -5.42 -1.62 7.03
CA ARG A 153 -6.88 -1.71 7.27
C ARG A 153 -7.34 -0.90 8.49
N MET A 154 -6.44 -0.64 9.44
CA MET A 154 -6.73 0.02 10.70
C MET A 154 -6.11 1.43 10.77
N VAL A 155 -6.32 2.27 9.75
CA VAL A 155 -5.83 3.65 9.76
C VAL A 155 -6.62 4.47 10.79
N ASP A 156 -6.11 4.54 12.02
CA ASP A 156 -6.64 5.29 13.16
C ASP A 156 -5.48 5.98 13.90
N ASP A 157 -5.73 6.55 15.09
CA ASP A 157 -4.71 7.25 15.91
C ASP A 157 -3.41 6.47 16.12
N ARG A 158 -3.41 5.14 15.95
CA ARG A 158 -2.20 4.31 16.01
C ARG A 158 -1.17 4.65 14.93
N TYR A 159 -1.59 5.24 13.81
CA TYR A 159 -0.71 5.67 12.72
C TYR A 159 -0.27 7.13 12.86
N ASN A 160 -0.81 7.88 13.83
CA ASN A 160 -0.34 9.23 14.15
C ASN A 160 1.00 9.14 14.91
N VAL A 161 2.04 8.67 14.23
CA VAL A 161 3.37 8.41 14.77
C VAL A 161 4.39 9.27 14.01
N THR A 162 5.24 9.97 14.73
CA THR A 162 6.40 10.65 14.14
C THR A 162 7.58 9.71 13.95
N GLU A 163 8.46 9.98 12.98
CA GLU A 163 9.69 9.20 12.79
C GLU A 163 10.54 9.13 14.07
N ASN A 164 10.55 10.20 14.87
CA ASN A 164 11.21 10.23 16.17
C ASN A 164 10.59 9.24 17.18
N GLU A 165 9.26 9.17 17.26
CA GLU A 165 8.56 8.19 18.11
C GLU A 165 8.83 6.75 17.64
N LYS A 166 8.90 6.53 16.33
CA LYS A 166 9.25 5.23 15.74
C LYS A 166 10.68 4.82 16.10
N ALA A 167 11.66 5.70 15.91
CA ALA A 167 13.05 5.45 16.27
C ALA A 167 13.20 5.15 17.77
N ALA A 168 12.51 5.91 18.63
CA ALA A 168 12.50 5.67 20.07
C ALA A 168 11.87 4.32 20.44
N ALA A 169 10.77 3.94 19.78
CA ALA A 169 10.13 2.64 19.99
C ALA A 169 11.04 1.49 19.54
N ILE A 170 11.65 1.57 18.36
CA ILE A 170 12.58 0.55 17.85
C ILE A 170 13.75 0.41 18.82
N LYS A 171 14.42 1.50 19.21
CA LYS A 171 15.53 1.47 20.17
C LYS A 171 15.15 0.85 21.52
N LYS A 172 13.91 1.08 21.98
CA LYS A 172 13.40 0.56 23.25
C LYS A 172 13.20 -0.96 23.23
N PHE A 173 12.66 -1.50 22.14
CA PHE A 173 12.28 -2.92 22.04
C PHE A 173 13.32 -3.79 21.33
N PHE A 174 14.14 -3.20 20.46
CA PHE A 174 15.29 -3.79 19.77
C PHE A 174 16.59 -3.09 20.21
N PRO A 175 17.05 -3.26 21.46
CA PRO A 175 18.21 -2.53 21.98
C PRO A 175 19.52 -2.87 21.26
N ASN A 176 19.62 -4.08 20.70
CA ASN A 176 20.82 -4.58 20.03
C ASN A 176 20.79 -4.36 18.50
N GLY A 177 19.63 -4.00 17.94
CA GLY A 177 19.42 -3.82 16.51
C GLY A 177 18.12 -4.46 16.03
N SER A 178 17.57 -3.97 14.91
CA SER A 178 16.29 -4.45 14.36
C SER A 178 16.32 -5.90 13.87
N LYS A 179 17.52 -6.49 13.71
CA LYS A 179 17.74 -7.90 13.38
C LYS A 179 17.84 -8.83 14.60
N ASP A 180 17.93 -8.27 15.81
CA ASP A 180 18.03 -9.04 17.06
C ASP A 180 16.68 -9.36 17.68
N ALA A 181 16.67 -10.22 18.70
CA ALA A 181 15.46 -10.56 19.42
C ALA A 181 14.86 -9.35 20.16
N LEU A 182 13.53 -9.33 20.26
CA LEU A 182 12.79 -8.37 21.06
C LEU A 182 13.12 -8.55 22.55
N LYS A 183 13.36 -7.43 23.24
CA LYS A 183 13.46 -7.41 24.70
C LYS A 183 12.14 -7.78 25.36
N SER A 184 11.03 -7.27 24.83
CA SER A 184 9.67 -7.59 25.27
C SER A 184 8.66 -7.21 24.18
N PHE A 185 7.46 -7.82 24.23
CA PHE A 185 6.40 -7.46 23.30
C PHE A 185 5.69 -6.15 23.73
N PRO A 186 5.47 -5.18 22.83
CA PRO A 186 4.90 -3.89 23.21
C PRO A 186 3.47 -3.98 23.76
N PRO A 187 3.19 -3.38 24.93
CA PRO A 187 1.85 -3.40 25.52
C PRO A 187 0.90 -2.41 24.85
N LYS A 188 1.43 -1.25 24.39
CA LYS A 188 0.66 -0.20 23.72
C LYS A 188 0.51 -0.52 22.23
N GLU A 189 -0.70 -0.38 21.70
CA GLU A 189 -1.00 -0.72 20.30
C GLU A 189 -0.21 0.12 19.29
N LYS A 190 -0.03 1.43 19.54
CA LYS A 190 0.81 2.32 18.71
C LYS A 190 2.26 1.79 18.61
N GLN A 191 2.83 1.35 19.72
CA GLN A 191 4.18 0.77 19.74
C GLN A 191 4.21 -0.62 19.09
N ARG A 192 3.16 -1.43 19.30
CA ARG A 192 3.02 -2.75 18.68
C ARG A 192 3.01 -2.65 17.17
N LEU A 193 2.24 -1.72 16.61
CA LEU A 193 2.20 -1.46 15.17
C LEU A 193 3.60 -1.23 14.59
N LEU A 194 4.38 -0.34 15.22
CA LEU A 194 5.72 0.03 14.77
C LEU A 194 6.70 -1.14 14.81
N ILE A 195 6.62 -1.94 15.88
CA ILE A 195 7.47 -3.13 16.03
C ILE A 195 7.07 -4.24 15.06
N LEU A 196 5.77 -4.49 14.87
CA LEU A 196 5.30 -5.44 13.86
C LEU A 196 5.71 -5.01 12.45
N GLN A 197 5.59 -3.72 12.15
CA GLN A 197 6.06 -3.15 10.89
C GLN A 197 7.56 -3.38 10.70
N GLU A 198 8.39 -3.16 11.73
CA GLU A 198 9.84 -3.40 11.64
C GLU A 198 10.17 -4.88 11.43
N ILE A 199 9.40 -5.79 12.03
CA ILE A 199 9.58 -7.25 11.85
C ILE A 199 9.34 -7.66 10.38
N THR A 200 8.48 -6.96 9.64
CA THR A 200 8.21 -7.31 8.23
C THR A 200 9.45 -7.22 7.35
N ASN A 201 10.44 -6.38 7.72
CA ASN A 201 11.71 -6.25 7.01
C ASN A 201 12.58 -7.52 7.04
N ARG A 202 12.22 -8.54 7.85
CA ARG A 202 12.89 -9.85 7.88
C ARG A 202 12.36 -10.85 6.85
N PHE A 203 11.28 -10.50 6.15
CA PHE A 203 10.70 -11.34 5.13
C PHE A 203 11.08 -10.81 3.74
N GLU A 204 11.43 -11.74 2.85
CA GLU A 204 11.59 -11.46 1.43
C GLU A 204 10.23 -11.17 0.79
N ASN A 205 10.21 -10.16 -0.09
CA ASN A 205 9.06 -9.83 -0.92
C ASN A 205 8.77 -10.96 -1.91
N GLU A 206 7.49 -11.14 -2.26
CA GLU A 206 7.03 -12.10 -3.29
C GLU A 206 7.26 -13.59 -2.96
N ARG A 207 7.88 -13.90 -1.82
CA ARG A 207 8.04 -15.27 -1.32
C ARG A 207 6.81 -15.73 -0.53
N LYS A 208 6.39 -16.97 -0.80
CA LYS A 208 5.45 -17.73 0.04
C LYS A 208 6.26 -18.58 1.01
N TYR A 209 5.86 -18.56 2.27
CA TYR A 209 6.47 -19.30 3.37
C TYR A 209 5.51 -20.39 3.83
N GLU A 210 6.05 -21.58 4.09
CA GLU A 210 5.33 -22.59 4.86
C GLU A 210 5.26 -22.20 6.34
N GLU A 211 4.34 -22.82 7.08
CA GLU A 211 4.17 -22.59 8.52
C GLU A 211 5.50 -22.77 9.30
N LYS A 212 6.27 -23.79 8.94
CA LYS A 212 7.56 -24.08 9.60
C LYS A 212 8.59 -23.00 9.33
N GLU A 213 8.64 -22.45 8.12
CA GLU A 213 9.59 -21.41 7.75
C GLU A 213 9.27 -20.11 8.48
N ILE A 214 8.01 -19.69 8.49
CA ILE A 214 7.60 -18.46 9.17
C ILE A 214 7.81 -18.55 10.68
N ASN A 215 7.54 -19.71 11.28
CA ASN A 215 7.78 -19.93 12.70
C ASN A 215 9.27 -19.85 13.04
N ARG A 216 10.16 -20.36 12.18
CA ARG A 216 11.61 -20.22 12.37
C ARG A 216 12.04 -18.76 12.36
N ILE A 217 11.58 -17.97 11.38
CA ILE A 217 11.90 -16.55 11.29
C ILE A 217 11.41 -15.82 12.55
N LEU A 218 10.14 -16.00 12.92
CA LEU A 218 9.54 -15.33 14.07
C LEU A 218 10.12 -15.79 15.41
N ALA A 219 10.56 -17.03 15.54
CA ALA A 219 11.22 -17.54 16.75
C ALA A 219 12.57 -16.85 17.01
N THR A 220 13.25 -16.33 15.98
CA THR A 220 14.45 -15.47 16.18
C THR A 220 14.10 -14.11 16.75
N VAL A 221 12.84 -13.68 16.62
CA VAL A 221 12.36 -12.36 17.05
C VAL A 221 11.84 -12.42 18.48
N TYR A 222 10.97 -13.38 18.79
CA TYR A 222 10.32 -13.48 20.09
C TYR A 222 9.94 -14.94 20.39
N HIS A 223 10.04 -15.32 21.66
CA HIS A 223 9.76 -16.70 22.11
C HIS A 223 8.33 -17.14 21.73
N ASP A 224 7.36 -16.24 21.87
CA ASP A 224 5.98 -16.46 21.44
C ASP A 224 5.80 -16.02 19.96
N HIS A 225 6.34 -16.83 19.07
CA HIS A 225 6.22 -16.64 17.62
C HIS A 225 4.78 -16.79 17.11
N VAL A 226 3.91 -17.51 17.84
CA VAL A 226 2.49 -17.67 17.51
C VAL A 226 1.75 -16.35 17.70
N LEU A 227 2.02 -15.65 18.80
CA LEU A 227 1.49 -14.31 19.06
C LEU A 227 1.92 -13.32 17.98
N LEU A 228 3.21 -13.30 17.61
CA LEU A 228 3.70 -12.44 16.53
C LEU A 228 2.99 -12.72 15.21
N ARG A 229 2.88 -14.00 14.83
CA ARG A 229 2.21 -14.41 13.59
C ARG A 229 0.76 -13.98 13.57
N ARG A 230 0.03 -14.17 14.67
CA ARG A 230 -1.37 -13.74 14.82
C ARG A 230 -1.49 -12.24 14.60
N TYR A 231 -0.68 -11.43 15.26
CA TYR A 231 -0.76 -9.98 15.12
C TYR A 231 -0.31 -9.49 13.74
N LEU A 232 0.71 -10.08 13.13
CA LEU A 232 1.12 -9.73 11.77
C LEU A 232 -0.04 -9.93 10.77
N ILE A 233 -0.89 -10.94 10.97
CA ILE A 233 -2.09 -11.17 10.15
C ILE A 233 -3.21 -10.21 10.52
N GLU A 234 -3.52 -10.04 11.82
CA GLU A 234 -4.60 -9.15 12.28
C GLU A 234 -4.37 -7.69 11.86
N TYR A 235 -3.12 -7.21 11.94
CA TYR A 235 -2.75 -5.86 11.50
C TYR A 235 -2.55 -5.76 9.98
N GLY A 236 -2.67 -6.86 9.23
CA GLY A 236 -2.66 -6.87 7.77
C GLY A 236 -1.27 -6.81 7.13
N PHE A 237 -0.20 -7.14 7.85
CA PHE A 237 1.16 -7.25 7.30
C PHE A 237 1.41 -8.60 6.61
N LEU A 238 0.75 -9.66 7.07
CA LEU A 238 0.79 -10.99 6.47
C LEU A 238 -0.61 -11.41 6.03
N ASP A 239 -0.65 -12.21 4.97
CA ASP A 239 -1.83 -13.00 4.63
C ASP A 239 -1.51 -14.49 4.68
N ARG A 240 -2.55 -15.31 4.71
CA ARG A 240 -2.41 -16.76 4.75
C ARG A 240 -3.51 -17.47 4.00
N LYS A 241 -3.23 -18.71 3.59
CA LYS A 241 -4.30 -19.63 3.19
C LYS A 241 -5.19 -19.98 4.40
N PRO A 242 -6.50 -20.25 4.19
CA PRO A 242 -7.41 -20.65 5.27
C PRO A 242 -6.96 -21.91 6.02
N ASP A 243 -6.29 -22.83 5.32
CA ASP A 243 -5.72 -24.06 5.86
C ASP A 243 -4.41 -23.86 6.65
N GLY A 244 -3.87 -22.63 6.66
CA GLY A 244 -2.60 -22.30 7.33
C GLY A 244 -1.35 -22.88 6.65
N SER A 245 -1.48 -23.47 5.46
CA SER A 245 -0.35 -24.12 4.77
C SER A 245 0.69 -23.13 4.26
N GLN A 246 0.27 -21.91 3.92
CA GLN A 246 1.12 -20.89 3.33
C GLN A 246 0.81 -19.50 3.88
N TYR A 247 1.88 -18.72 4.02
CA TYR A 247 1.90 -17.33 4.49
C TYR A 247 2.71 -16.48 3.51
N TRP A 248 2.35 -15.21 3.35
CA TRP A 248 3.13 -14.27 2.53
C TRP A 248 2.97 -12.85 3.06
N LEU A 249 3.96 -12.01 2.77
CA LEU A 249 3.84 -10.58 2.99
C LEU A 249 2.65 -10.05 2.19
N LYS A 250 1.72 -9.43 2.90
CA LYS A 250 0.62 -8.72 2.29
C LYS A 250 1.19 -7.37 1.85
N LYS A 251 1.52 -7.28 0.55
CA LYS A 251 1.77 -6.00 -0.14
C LYS A 251 0.68 -5.03 0.24
#